data_AF-A0A0B2RSF4-F1
#
_entry.id   AF-A0A0B2RSF4-F1
#
_cell.length_a   1.000
_cell.length_b   1.000
_cell.length_c   1.000
_cell.angle_alpha   90.00
_cell.angle_beta   90.00
_cell.angle_gamma   90.00
#
_symmetry.space_group_name_H-M   'P 1'
#
loop_
_entity.id
_entity.type
_entity.pdbx_description
1 polymer ?
#
loop_
_entity_poly.entity_id
_entity_poly.type
_entity_poly.pdbx_seq_one_letter_code
_entity_poly.pdbx_strand_id
1 'polypeptide(L)' 'DVVDIENLILNYFTFLSESENSIVVNNLIGSIIPSLVTQEDNLILTNLPSIEEMCKAIFSMNSCRARSHYGF' A
#
# COMPACT_ATOMS: atom_id res chain seq x y z
N ASP A 1 -4.64 6.94 46.61
CA ASP A 1 -5.90 6.28 47.00
C ASP A 1 -6.61 5.77 45.75
N VAL A 2 -7.54 4.81 45.82
CA VAL A 2 -8.23 4.29 44.61
C VAL A 2 -9.08 5.38 43.95
N VAL A 3 -9.67 6.23 44.77
CA VAL A 3 -10.49 7.38 44.37
C VAL A 3 -9.68 8.43 43.58
N ASP A 4 -8.40 8.62 43.92
CA ASP A 4 -7.53 9.56 43.20
C ASP A 4 -7.25 9.09 41.78
N ILE A 5 -7.10 7.78 41.59
CA ILE A 5 -6.85 7.16 40.28
C ILE A 5 -8.11 7.25 39.42
N GLU A 6 -9.29 6.99 39.99
CA GLU A 6 -10.57 7.13 39.29
C GLU A 6 -10.80 8.57 38.82
N ASN A 7 -10.54 9.55 39.68
CA ASN A 7 -10.66 10.97 39.33
C ASN A 7 -9.64 11.38 38.26
N LEU A 8 -8.41 10.87 38.33
CA LEU A 8 -7.39 11.12 37.32
C LEU A 8 -7.81 10.61 35.94
N ILE A 9 -8.35 9.39 35.88
CA ILE A 9 -8.81 8.76 34.64
C ILE A 9 -9.99 9.54 34.05
N LEU A 10 -10.99 9.87 34.86
CA LEU A 10 -12.16 10.64 34.42
C LEU A 10 -11.74 12.01 33.88
N ASN A 11 -10.93 12.75 34.63
CA ASN A 11 -10.46 14.07 34.22
C ASN A 11 -9.64 14.02 32.92
N TYR A 12 -8.82 12.97 32.74
CA TYR A 12 -8.04 12.79 31.51
C TYR A 12 -8.93 12.60 30.28
N PHE A 13 -9.93 11.72 30.37
CA PHE A 13 -10.83 11.46 29.23
C PHE A 13 -11.79 12.62 28.96
N THR A 14 -12.28 13.29 30.00
CA THR A 14 -13.07 14.52 29.85
C THR A 14 -12.26 15.60 29.15
N PHE A 15 -11.03 15.84 29.60
CA PHE A 15 -10.14 16.81 28.95
C PHE A 15 -9.87 16.48 27.48
N LEU A 16 -9.60 15.21 27.14
CA LEU A 16 -9.44 14.80 25.74
C LEU A 16 -10.70 15.04 24.90
N SER A 17 -11.89 14.79 25.47
CA SER A 17 -13.16 14.96 24.77
C SER A 17 -13.56 16.42 24.57
N GLU A 18 -13.12 17.31 25.47
CA GLU A 18 -13.39 18.75 25.42
C GLU A 18 -12.25 19.54 24.74
N SER A 19 -11.10 18.90 24.55
CA SER A 19 -9.97 19.51 23.85
C SER A 19 -10.36 19.81 22.39
N GLU A 20 -10.13 21.05 21.97
CA GLU A 20 -10.32 21.42 20.56
C GLU A 20 -9.45 20.53 19.68
N ASN A 21 -10.07 19.78 18.78
CA ASN A 21 -9.37 18.98 17.81
C ASN A 21 -8.68 19.92 16.80
N SER A 22 -7.45 20.32 17.13
CA SER A 22 -6.62 21.18 16.30
C SER A 22 -6.12 20.38 15.09
N ILE A 23 -6.99 20.24 14.08
CA ILE A 23 -6.63 19.67 12.78
C ILE A 23 -5.88 20.74 11.99
N VAL A 24 -4.62 20.96 12.36
CA VAL A 24 -3.72 21.78 11.55
C VAL A 24 -3.26 20.94 10.38
N VAL A 25 -3.41 21.46 9.16
CA VAL A 25 -2.77 20.88 7.96
C VAL A 25 -1.27 20.91 8.21
N ASN A 26 -0.74 19.78 8.64
CA ASN A 26 0.69 19.60 8.75
C ASN A 26 1.14 18.86 7.48
N ASN A 27 2.28 19.25 6.95
CA ASN A 27 2.85 18.57 5.78
C ASN A 27 3.42 17.19 6.16
N LEU A 28 3.10 16.66 7.36
CA LEU A 28 3.61 15.38 7.84
C LEU A 28 3.17 14.26 6.91
N ILE A 29 1.91 14.24 6.46
CA ILE A 29 1.41 13.21 5.54
C ILE A 29 2.23 13.20 4.24
N GLY A 30 2.53 14.37 3.67
CA GLY A 30 3.37 14.47 2.46
C GLY A 30 4.86 14.21 2.70
N SER A 31 5.33 14.31 3.94
CA SER A 31 6.74 14.07 4.30
C SER A 31 7.03 12.64 4.77
N ILE A 32 6.04 11.97 5.38
CA ILE A 32 6.17 10.66 6.01
C ILE A 32 5.73 9.56 5.05
N ILE A 33 4.74 9.81 4.19
CA ILE A 33 4.31 8.85 3.19
C ILE A 33 5.18 9.08 1.96
N PRO A 34 6.18 8.22 1.69
CA PRO A 34 6.94 8.30 0.46
C PRO A 34 5.98 8.03 -0.69
N SER A 35 6.22 8.64 -1.85
CA SER A 35 5.53 8.22 -3.08
C SER A 35 5.85 6.74 -3.33
N LEU A 36 4.88 5.87 -3.05
CA LEU A 36 5.02 4.41 -3.14
C LEU A 36 5.07 3.92 -4.59
N VAL A 37 4.57 4.73 -5.51
CA VAL A 37 4.56 4.47 -6.95
C VAL A 37 4.94 5.75 -7.68
N THR A 38 5.99 5.66 -8.48
CA THR A 38 6.31 6.70 -9.45
C THR A 38 5.31 6.69 -10.60
N GLN A 39 5.29 7.74 -11.40
CA GLN A 39 4.46 7.75 -12.62
C GLN A 39 4.83 6.61 -13.58
N GLU A 40 6.11 6.24 -13.62
CA GLU A 40 6.61 5.10 -14.39
C GLU A 40 6.05 3.76 -13.86
N ASP A 41 6.06 3.57 -12.54
CA ASP A 41 5.46 2.38 -11.91
C ASP A 41 3.97 2.26 -12.24
N ASN A 42 3.23 3.37 -12.18
CA ASN A 42 1.82 3.39 -12.55
C ASN A 42 1.58 3.02 -14.02
N LEU A 43 2.45 3.47 -14.93
CA LEU A 43 2.35 3.09 -16.34
C LEU A 43 2.58 1.59 -16.52
N ILE A 44 3.55 0.99 -15.80
CA ILE A 44 3.83 -0.44 -15.87
C ILE A 44 2.68 -1.27 -15.26
N LEU A 45 2.07 -0.80 -14.17
CA LEU A 45 0.98 -1.51 -13.48
C LEU A 45 -0.36 -1.45 -14.21
N THR A 46 -0.61 -0.38 -14.97
CA THR A 46 -1.90 -0.14 -15.65
C THR A 46 -1.90 -0.55 -17.11
N ASN A 47 -0.73 -0.64 -17.75
CA ASN A 47 -0.64 -1.03 -19.14
C ASN A 47 -0.81 -2.54 -19.33
N LEU A 48 -1.49 -2.90 -20.41
CA LEU A 48 -1.51 -4.28 -20.88
C LEU A 48 -0.09 -4.65 -21.32
N PRO A 49 0.46 -5.78 -20.85
CA PRO A 49 1.73 -6.29 -21.36
C PRO A 49 1.61 -6.56 -22.85
N SER A 50 2.70 -6.35 -23.57
CA SER A 50 2.77 -6.67 -24.99
C SER A 50 2.61 -8.17 -25.24
N ILE A 51 2.23 -8.55 -26.47
CA ILE A 51 2.13 -9.97 -26.86
C ILE A 51 3.47 -10.68 -26.65
N GLU A 52 4.59 -10.01 -26.91
CA GLU A 52 5.93 -10.55 -26.69
C GLU A 52 6.21 -10.82 -25.21
N GLU A 53 5.87 -9.88 -24.32
CA GLU A 53 6.01 -10.06 -22.87
C GLU A 53 5.10 -11.16 -22.32
N MET A 54 3.86 -11.24 -22.81
CA MET A 54 2.92 -12.31 -22.45
C MET A 54 3.44 -13.67 -22.91
N CYS A 55 3.88 -13.79 -24.17
CA CYS A 55 4.48 -15.01 -24.69
C CYS A 55 5.74 -15.37 -23.90
N LYS A 56 6.62 -14.41 -23.62
CA LYS A 56 7.83 -14.65 -22.83
C LYS A 56 7.49 -15.10 -21.42
N ALA A 57 6.53 -14.49 -20.73
CA ALA A 57 6.11 -14.91 -19.38
C ALA A 57 5.49 -16.32 -19.40
N ILE A 58 4.54 -16.58 -20.31
CA ILE A 58 3.83 -17.86 -20.43
C ILE A 58 4.77 -18.99 -20.84
N PHE A 59 5.69 -18.73 -21.77
CA PHE A 59 6.63 -19.72 -22.28
C PHE A 59 7.98 -19.74 -21.55
N SER A 60 8.25 -18.82 -20.61
CA SER A 60 9.49 -18.79 -19.81
C SER A 60 9.64 -19.98 -18.87
N MET A 61 8.54 -20.64 -18.48
CA MET A 61 8.57 -21.87 -17.69
C MET A 61 8.76 -23.14 -18.52
N ASN A 62 8.91 -23.04 -19.85
CA ASN A 62 9.31 -24.19 -20.66
C ASN A 62 10.83 -24.26 -20.71
N SER A 63 11.43 -24.90 -19.71
CA SER A 63 12.66 -25.67 -19.97
C SER A 63 12.39 -26.52 -21.21
N CYS A 64 13.12 -26.25 -22.31
CA CYS A 64 13.04 -26.95 -23.59
C CYS A 64 12.62 -28.42 -23.44
N ARG A 65 11.33 -28.73 -23.62
CA ARG A 65 10.85 -30.11 -23.68
C ARG A 65 9.40 -30.24 -24.15
N ALA A 66 9.18 -29.96 -25.43
CA ALA A 66 8.16 -30.66 -26.22
C ALA A 66 8.45 -30.52 -27.72
N ARG A 67 9.58 -31.10 -28.15
CA ARG A 67 9.66 -31.62 -29.53
C ARG A 67 8.76 -32.87 -29.59
N SER A 68 7.52 -32.71 -30.02
CA SER A 68 6.70 -33.75 -30.66
C SER A 68 5.50 -33.08 -31.34
N HIS A 69 5.63 -32.70 -32.60
CA HIS A 69 5.04 -33.42 -33.73
C HIS A 69 3.50 -33.44 -33.70
N TYR A 70 2.87 -32.36 -34.17
CA TYR A 70 1.66 -32.43 -35.01
C TYR A 70 1.70 -31.24 -35.96
N GLY A 71 1.92 -31.54 -37.25
CA GLY A 71 2.05 -30.56 -38.31
C GLY A 71 0.70 -30.00 -38.76
N PHE A 72 0.73 -28.71 -39.09
CA PHE A 72 -0.02 -28.07 -40.16
C PHE A 72 0.91 -27.08 -40.84
#